data_AF-A0A1B9IS91-F1
#
_entry.id   AF-A0A1B9IS91-F1
#
_cell.length_a   1.000
_cell.length_b   1.000
_cell.length_c   1.000
_cell.angle_alpha   90.00
_cell.angle_beta   90.00
_cell.angle_gamma   90.00
#
_symmetry.space_group_name_H-M   'P 1'
#
loop_
_entity.id
_entity.type
_entity.pdbx_description
1 polymer ?
#
loop_
_entity_poly.entity_id
_entity_poly.type
_entity_poly.pdbx_seq_one_letter_code
_entity_poly.pdbx_strand_id
1 'polypeptide(L)' 'MGVNDVRISPGLNQAVWARGVRSPPKRIRVRLERKRNDDEGAKEKLYVLASVVEGVTSFKGLQTVVVEGDE' A
#
# COMPACT_ATOMS: atom_id res chain seq x y z
N MET A 1 6.76 -8.43 7.28
CA MET A 1 6.85 -8.31 5.80
C MET A 1 8.23 -8.68 5.30
N GLY A 2 9.34 -8.19 5.88
CA GLY A 2 10.69 -8.75 5.67
C GLY A 2 11.18 -8.81 4.22
N VAL A 3 10.58 -7.99 3.35
CA VAL A 3 10.86 -7.90 1.91
C VAL A 3 11.44 -6.51 1.66
N ASN A 4 12.48 -6.41 0.83
CA ASN A 4 13.09 -5.12 0.49
C ASN A 4 12.47 -4.51 -0.76
N ASP A 5 11.89 -5.31 -1.67
CA ASP A 5 11.10 -4.81 -2.81
C ASP A 5 9.68 -4.39 -2.37
N VAL A 6 9.47 -3.07 -2.27
CA VAL A 6 8.17 -2.44 -1.98
C VAL A 6 7.76 -1.54 -3.14
N ARG A 7 6.65 -1.90 -3.79
CA ARG A 7 6.07 -1.19 -4.92
C ARG A 7 4.88 -0.36 -4.46
N ILE A 8 4.88 0.92 -4.81
CA ILE A 8 3.82 1.86 -4.43
C ILE A 8 2.88 2.03 -5.61
N SER A 9 1.57 1.83 -5.39
CA SER A 9 0.60 2.05 -6.45
C SER A 9 0.50 3.55 -6.79
N PRO A 10 0.23 3.92 -8.06
CA PRO A 10 0.06 5.33 -8.43
C PRO A 10 -1.05 6.04 -7.64
N GLY A 11 -2.13 5.33 -7.30
CA GLY A 11 -3.22 5.85 -6.47
C GLY A 11 -2.78 6.20 -5.05
N LEU A 12 -1.88 5.41 -4.45
CA LEU A 12 -1.30 5.74 -3.15
C LEU A 12 -0.42 6.99 -3.23
N ASN A 13 0.38 7.13 -4.30
CA ASN A 13 1.16 8.35 -4.52
C ASN A 13 0.24 9.58 -4.64
N GLN A 14 -0.81 9.51 -5.45
CA GLN A 14 -1.79 10.59 -5.57
C GLN A 14 -2.45 10.94 -4.23
N ALA A 15 -2.82 9.94 -3.42
CA ALA A 15 -3.41 10.16 -2.11
C ALA A 15 -2.46 10.87 -1.13
N VAL A 16 -1.16 10.55 -1.15
CA VAL A 16 -0.13 11.24 -0.35
C VAL A 16 -0.03 12.70 -0.76
N TRP A 17 -0.04 12.98 -2.06
CA TRP A 17 0.15 14.32 -2.62
C TRP A 17 -1.16 15.11 -2.83
N ALA A 18 -2.32 14.57 -2.47
CA ALA A 18 -3.63 15.19 -2.71
C ALA A 18 -3.80 16.59 -2.08
N ARG A 19 -3.02 16.91 -1.04
CA ARG A 19 -3.02 18.22 -0.36
C ARG A 19 -1.77 19.06 -0.65
N GLY A 20 -0.94 18.61 -1.59
CA GLY A 20 0.36 19.21 -1.93
C GLY A 20 1.45 18.93 -0.89
N VAL A 21 2.66 19.43 -1.17
CA VAL A 21 3.88 19.15 -0.38
C VAL A 21 3.85 19.74 1.03
N ARG A 22 3.14 20.86 1.23
CA ARG A 22 3.18 21.60 2.49
C ARG A 22 2.31 20.97 3.59
N SER A 23 1.28 20.21 3.22
CA SER A 23 0.33 19.65 4.20
C SER A 23 -0.19 18.27 3.78
N PRO A 24 0.67 17.25 3.72
CA PRO A 24 0.24 15.89 3.41
C PRO A 24 -0.80 15.38 4.44
N PRO A 25 -1.69 14.44 4.06
CA PRO A 25 -2.65 13.86 4.99
C PRO A 25 -1.96 13.25 6.23
N LYS A 26 -2.50 13.52 7.43
CA LYS A 26 -1.96 13.00 8.70
C LYS A 26 -2.09 11.48 8.84
N ARG A 27 -3.08 10.88 8.17
CA ARG A 27 -3.35 9.43 8.19
C ARG A 27 -3.83 9.01 6.80
N ILE A 28 -3.36 7.86 6.35
CA ILE A 28 -3.80 7.18 5.13
C ILE A 28 -4.03 5.73 5.49
N ARG A 29 -5.13 5.14 5.02
CA ARG A 29 -5.38 3.71 5.15
C ARG A 29 -4.81 3.03 3.93
N VAL A 30 -3.88 2.10 4.16
CA VAL A 30 -3.21 1.35 3.11
C VAL A 30 -3.58 -0.12 3.19
N ARG A 31 -3.62 -0.77 2.04
CA ARG A 31 -3.62 -2.21 1.89
C ARG A 31 -2.24 -2.63 1.43
N LEU A 32 -1.70 -3.67 2.05
CA LEU A 32 -0.39 -4.22 1.73
C LEU A 32 -0.57 -5.66 1.26
N GLU A 33 -0.25 -5.91 0.01
CA GLU A 33 -0.36 -7.23 -0.61
C GLU A 33 1.04 -7.79 -0.84
N ARG A 34 1.30 -9.00 -0.36
CA ARG A 34 2.57 -9.69 -0.61
C ARG A 34 2.38 -10.64 -1.79
N LYS A 35 3.05 -10.37 -2.91
CA LYS A 35 2.94 -11.14 -4.15
C LYS A 35 4.26 -11.81 -4.51
N ARG A 36 4.19 -12.88 -5.29
CA ARG A 36 5.37 -13.53 -5.86
C ARG A 36 5.87 -12.69 -7.04
N ASN A 37 7.19 -12.61 -7.16
CA ASN A 37 7.81 -11.96 -8.29
C ASN A 37 8.06 -13.01 -9.37
N ASP A 38 7.41 -12.84 -10.53
CA ASP A 38 7.50 -13.76 -11.66
C ASP A 38 8.54 -13.30 -12.71
N ASP A 39 9.26 -12.21 -12.43
CA ASP A 39 10.34 -11.72 -13.28
C ASP A 39 11.60 -12.59 -13.10
N GLU A 40 12.05 -13.24 -14.18
CA GLU A 40 13.20 -14.15 -14.23
C GLU A 40 14.52 -13.48 -13.77
N GLY A 41 14.61 -12.15 -13.81
CA GLY A 41 15.79 -11.38 -13.38
C GLY A 41 15.74 -10.85 -11.94
N ALA A 42 14.68 -11.13 -11.19
CA ALA A 42 14.46 -10.49 -9.90
C ALA A 42 15.42 -10.99 -8.80
N LYS A 43 16.07 -10.03 -8.12
CA LYS A 43 16.90 -10.32 -6.93
C LYS A 43 16.08 -10.85 -5.75
N GLU A 44 14.81 -10.46 -5.67
CA GLU A 44 13.89 -10.89 -4.60
C GLU A 44 12.70 -11.67 -5.16
N LYS A 45 12.41 -12.82 -4.53
CA LYS A 45 11.32 -13.74 -4.92
C LYS A 45 9.91 -13.20 -4.61
N LEU A 46 9.82 -12.19 -3.76
CA LEU A 46 8.57 -11.65 -3.25
C LEU A 46 8.68 -10.13 -3.30
N TYR A 47 7.56 -9.46 -3.59
CA TYR A 47 7.45 -8.01 -3.45
C TYR A 47 6.17 -7.67 -2.68
N VAL A 48 6.15 -6.48 -2.09
CA VAL A 48 4.96 -5.92 -1.44
C VAL A 48 4.39 -4.82 -2.32
N LEU A 49 3.12 -4.94 -2.70
CA LEU A 49 2.37 -3.87 -3.33
C LEU A 49 1.61 -3.09 -2.25
N ALA A 50 1.90 -1.80 -2.14
CA ALA A 50 1.19 -0.88 -1.27
C ALA A 50 0.16 -0.08 -2.08
N SER A 51 -1.12 -0.24 -1.74
CA SER A 51 -2.24 0.47 -2.35
C SER A 51 -3.02 1.28 -1.32
N VAL A 52 -3.70 2.33 -1.77
CA VAL A 52 -4.62 3.10 -0.91
C VAL A 52 -5.94 2.36 -0.79
N VAL A 53 -6.52 2.34 0.41
CA VAL A 53 -7.91 1.88 0.60
C VAL A 53 -8.83 3.06 0.32
N GLU A 54 -9.57 2.96 -0.78
CA GLU A 54 -10.54 3.99 -1.17
C GLU A 54 -11.79 3.96 -0.27
N GLY A 55 -12.53 5.07 -0.24
CA GLY A 55 -13.81 5.16 0.49
C GLY A 55 -13.71 5.30 2.02
N VAL A 56 -12.50 5.44 2.60
CA VAL A 56 -12.34 5.64 4.05
C VAL A 56 -12.65 7.09 4.43
N THR A 57 -13.81 7.30 5.05
CA THR A 57 -14.27 8.63 5.51
C THR A 57 -13.81 8.96 6.93
N SER A 58 -13.54 7.95 7.77
CA SER A 58 -13.07 8.11 9.14
C SER A 58 -11.97 7.11 9.48
N PHE A 59 -10.90 7.60 10.12
CA PHE A 59 -9.79 6.78 10.60
C PHE A 59 -9.87 6.44 12.10
N LYS A 60 -10.96 6.83 12.77
CA LYS A 60 -11.12 6.60 14.21
C LYS A 60 -11.47 5.14 14.47
N GLY A 61 -10.72 4.48 15.36
CA GLY A 61 -11.01 3.10 15.78
C GLY A 61 -10.61 2.01 14.78
N LEU A 62 -10.10 2.36 13.59
CA LEU A 62 -9.62 1.37 12.63
C LEU A 62 -8.29 0.76 13.12
N GLN A 63 -8.27 -0.55 13.27
CA GLN A 63 -7.08 -1.34 13.60
C GLN A 63 -6.55 -2.08 12.38
N THR A 64 -5.36 -2.68 12.49
CA THR A 64 -4.83 -3.54 11.43
C THR A 64 -5.69 -4.79 11.32
N VAL A 65 -6.11 -5.13 10.10
CA VAL A 65 -6.89 -6.34 9.82
C VAL A 65 -6.19 -7.12 8.72
N VAL A 66 -6.28 -8.45 8.81
CA VAL A 66 -5.88 -9.34 7.72
C VAL A 66 -6.99 -9.28 6.68
N VAL A 67 -6.62 -9.07 5.42
CA VAL A 67 -7.55 -9.08 4.29
C VAL A 67 -7.37 -10.43 3.61
N GLU A 68 -8.46 -11.16 3.40
CA GLU A 68 -8.45 -12.38 2.58
C GLU A 68 -8.22 -11.96 1.12
N GLY A 69 -7.32 -12.65 0.44
CA GLY A 69 -7.08 -12.39 -0.98
C GLY A 69 -8.26 -12.91 -1.78
N ASP A 70 -8.84 -12.06 -2.63
CA ASP A 70 -9.65 -12.54 -3.75
C ASP A 70 -8.71 -13.37 -4.65
N GLU A 71 -9.02 -14.65 -4.87
CA GLU A 71 -8.27 -15.54 -5.78
C GLU A 71 -8.08 -14.95 -7.19
#